data_AF-A0A916W6Z6-F1
#
_entry.id   AF-A0A916W6Z6-F1
#
_cell.length_a   1.000
_cell.length_b   1.000
_cell.length_c   1.000
_cell.angle_alpha   90.00
_cell.angle_beta   90.00
_cell.angle_gamma   90.00
#
_symmetry.space_group_name_H-M   'P 1'
#
loop_
_entity.id
_entity.type
_entity.pdbx_description
1 polymer ?
#
loop_
_entity_poly.entity_id
_entity_poly.type
_entity_poly.pdbx_seq_one_letter_code
_entity_poly.pdbx_strand_id
1 'polypeptide(L)'
;MEFVDRILTCVDCGGEFIFTAGEQLFFFDKQFKNDPKRCKPCKSKRAGLSAKTGAGPAAAGISRTETRTHCSECGVETTVPFKPTQGRPVLCRQCFQNRQRTAATDTGVEKPAASRSLVDDAIQHAAEASQEIVAAATSVPQRV
;
A
#
# COMPACT_ATOMS: atom_id res chain seq x y z
N MET A 1 -18.43 -28.55 -25.88
CA MET A 1 -19.53 -28.06 -25.03
C MET A 1 -20.18 -26.91 -25.78
N GLU A 2 -21.47 -26.94 -26.04
CA GLU A 2 -22.18 -25.81 -26.65
C GLU A 2 -22.57 -24.82 -25.55
N PHE A 3 -22.16 -23.56 -25.69
CA PHE A 3 -22.51 -22.50 -24.74
C PHE A 3 -23.64 -21.67 -25.36
N VAL A 4 -24.77 -21.60 -24.67
CA VAL A 4 -25.96 -20.87 -25.10
C VAL A 4 -26.25 -19.77 -24.09
N ASP A 5 -26.68 -18.60 -24.54
CA ASP A 5 -27.03 -17.49 -23.65
C ASP A 5 -28.08 -17.92 -22.62
N ARG A 6 -27.80 -17.66 -21.34
CA ARG A 6 -28.70 -17.98 -20.22
C ARG A 6 -29.04 -16.73 -19.45
N ILE A 7 -30.30 -16.60 -19.02
CA ILE A 7 -30.74 -15.51 -18.15
C ILE A 7 -30.59 -15.98 -16.69
N LEU A 8 -29.93 -15.15 -15.87
CA LEU A 8 -29.75 -15.38 -14.44
C LEU A 8 -30.35 -14.22 -13.64
N THR A 9 -30.81 -14.53 -12.43
CA THR A 9 -31.37 -13.54 -11.50
C THR A 9 -30.29 -13.04 -10.55
N CYS A 10 -30.16 -11.73 -10.40
CA CYS A 10 -29.22 -11.14 -9.44
C CYS A 10 -29.72 -11.30 -8.00
N VAL A 11 -28.86 -11.84 -7.13
CA VAL A 11 -29.19 -12.03 -5.70
C VAL A 11 -29.36 -10.74 -4.88
N ASP A 12 -28.92 -9.59 -5.40
CA ASP A 12 -28.99 -8.31 -4.66
C ASP A 12 -30.18 -7.45 -5.05
N CYS A 13 -30.44 -7.34 -6.36
CA CYS A 13 -31.50 -6.47 -6.88
C CYS A 13 -32.68 -7.24 -7.47
N GLY A 14 -32.59 -8.57 -7.57
CA GLY A 14 -33.62 -9.39 -8.23
C GLY A 14 -33.72 -9.22 -9.74
N GLY A 15 -32.94 -8.30 -10.33
CA GLY A 15 -32.96 -8.06 -11.77
C GLY A 15 -32.37 -9.23 -12.56
N GLU A 16 -32.97 -9.51 -13.71
CA GLU A 16 -32.49 -10.48 -14.69
C GLU A 16 -31.29 -9.91 -15.47
N PHE A 17 -30.30 -10.75 -15.75
CA PHE A 17 -29.17 -10.41 -16.59
C PHE A 17 -28.73 -11.61 -17.43
N ILE A 18 -28.11 -11.34 -18.57
CA ILE A 18 -27.70 -12.38 -19.51
C ILE A 18 -26.27 -12.82 -19.19
N PHE A 19 -26.08 -14.12 -19.02
CA PHE A 19 -24.79 -14.79 -19.03
C PHE A 19 -24.57 -15.35 -20.44
N THR A 20 -23.81 -14.60 -21.22
CA THR A 20 -23.65 -14.87 -22.65
C THR A 20 -22.80 -16.12 -22.90
N ALA A 21 -22.90 -16.70 -24.10
CA ALA A 21 -22.07 -17.83 -24.53
C ALA A 21 -20.57 -17.52 -24.44
N GLY A 22 -20.17 -16.29 -24.78
CA GLY A 22 -18.78 -15.83 -24.67
C GLY A 22 -18.29 -15.74 -23.23
N GLU A 23 -19.12 -15.27 -22.30
CA GLU A 23 -18.77 -15.25 -20.87
C GLU A 23 -18.69 -16.67 -20.30
N GLN A 24 -19.56 -17.59 -20.75
CA GLN A 24 -19.51 -19.00 -20.32
C GLN A 24 -18.22 -19.69 -20.79
N LEU A 25 -17.81 -19.44 -22.03
CA LEU A 25 -16.53 -19.94 -22.55
C LEU A 25 -15.36 -19.42 -21.72
N PHE A 26 -15.37 -18.12 -21.37
CA PHE A 26 -14.35 -17.53 -20.50
C PHE A 26 -14.32 -18.19 -19.11
N PHE A 27 -15.49 -18.50 -18.54
CA PHE A 27 -15.57 -19.18 -17.24
C PHE A 27 -15.03 -20.61 -17.31
N PHE A 28 -15.30 -21.31 -18.42
CA PHE A 28 -14.76 -22.64 -18.67
C PHE A 28 -13.23 -22.64 -18.81
N ASP A 29 -12.67 -21.77 -19.64
CA ASP A 29 -11.22 -21.68 -19.88
C ASP A 29 -10.43 -21.30 -18.63
N LYS A 30 -11.02 -20.45 -17.77
CA LYS A 30 -10.42 -20.07 -16.48
C LYS A 30 -10.72 -21.06 -15.36
N GLN A 31 -11.37 -22.19 -15.66
CA GLN A 31 -11.80 -23.21 -14.70
C GLN A 31 -12.63 -22.65 -13.54
N PHE A 32 -13.44 -21.62 -13.79
CA PHE A 32 -14.41 -21.13 -12.83
C PHE A 32 -15.63 -22.06 -12.79
N LYS A 33 -15.80 -22.73 -11.65
CA LYS A 33 -16.89 -23.69 -11.42
C LYS A 33 -18.23 -23.04 -11.05
N ASN A 34 -18.23 -21.74 -10.75
CA ASN A 34 -19.39 -21.02 -10.24
C ASN A 34 -19.88 -19.98 -11.24
N ASP A 35 -21.17 -20.05 -11.57
CA ASP A 35 -21.84 -19.07 -12.42
C ASP A 35 -21.96 -17.70 -11.72
N PRO A 36 -22.00 -16.59 -12.48
CA PRO A 36 -22.21 -15.26 -11.91
C PRO A 36 -23.52 -15.18 -11.12
N LYS A 37 -23.46 -14.77 -9.84
CA LYS A 37 -24.67 -14.59 -9.00
C LYS A 37 -25.19 -13.15 -8.96
N ARG A 38 -24.39 -12.20 -9.42
CA ARG A 38 -24.65 -10.76 -9.31
C ARG A 38 -24.49 -10.12 -10.68
N CYS A 39 -25.45 -9.28 -11.05
CA CYS A 39 -25.37 -8.51 -12.28
C CYS A 39 -24.21 -7.51 -12.23
N LYS A 40 -23.76 -7.06 -13.40
CA LYS A 40 -22.66 -6.09 -13.56
C LYS A 40 -22.80 -4.84 -12.66
N PRO A 41 -23.97 -4.16 -12.55
CA PRO A 41 -24.07 -2.98 -11.69
C PRO A 41 -23.94 -3.31 -10.20
N CYS A 42 -24.53 -4.41 -9.71
CA CYS A 42 -24.40 -4.84 -8.31
C CYS A 42 -22.95 -5.29 -7.99
N LYS A 43 -22.29 -5.97 -8.94
CA LYS A 43 -20.87 -6.32 -8.84
C LYS A 43 -20.00 -5.07 -8.73
N SER A 44 -20.20 -4.08 -9.60
CA SER A 44 -19.45 -2.81 -9.58
C SER A 44 -19.73 -1.97 -8.33
N LYS A 45 -20.99 -1.90 -7.88
CA LYS A 45 -21.36 -1.19 -6.64
C LYS A 45 -20.65 -1.81 -5.44
N ARG A 46 -20.67 -3.14 -5.31
CA ARG A 46 -19.97 -3.84 -4.23
C ARG A 46 -18.45 -3.74 -4.34
N ALA A 47 -17.88 -3.84 -5.55
CA ALA A 47 -16.46 -3.62 -5.77
C ALA A 47 -16.06 -2.19 -5.37
N GLY A 48 -16.88 -1.17 -5.68
CA GLY A 48 -16.68 0.21 -5.25
C GLY A 48 -16.89 0.46 -3.75
N LEU A 49 -17.59 -0.43 -3.04
CA LEU A 49 -17.68 -0.45 -1.57
C LEU A 49 -16.50 -1.20 -0.93
N SER A 50 -16.03 -2.31 -1.52
CA SER A 50 -14.85 -3.06 -1.07
C SER A 50 -13.52 -2.41 -1.46
N ALA A 51 -13.50 -1.53 -2.45
CA ALA A 51 -12.34 -0.68 -2.76
C ALA A 51 -12.12 0.42 -1.70
N LYS A 52 -13.06 0.59 -0.75
CA LYS A 52 -12.95 1.54 0.38
C LYS A 52 -12.17 0.99 1.57
N THR A 53 -11.47 -0.13 1.44
CA THR A 53 -10.44 -0.55 2.41
C THR A 53 -9.02 -0.13 1.99
N GLY A 54 -8.87 0.80 1.03
CA GLY A 54 -7.55 1.27 0.59
C GLY A 54 -7.41 2.74 0.17
N ALA A 55 -8.46 3.57 0.22
CA ALA A 55 -8.36 4.98 -0.16
C ALA A 55 -8.94 5.89 0.92
N GLY A 56 -8.12 6.81 1.42
CA GLY A 56 -8.49 7.86 2.36
C GLY A 56 -9.47 8.91 1.78
N PRO A 57 -9.68 10.03 2.48
CA PRO A 57 -10.91 10.26 3.23
C PRO A 57 -11.82 11.30 2.55
N ALA A 58 -13.04 10.92 2.19
CA ALA A 58 -14.16 11.85 2.06
C ALA A 58 -15.50 11.11 1.96
N ALA A 59 -16.50 11.65 2.63
CA ALA A 59 -17.92 11.42 2.43
C ALA A 59 -18.51 10.05 2.86
N ALA A 60 -19.05 10.02 4.08
CA ALA A 60 -20.51 10.00 4.32
C ALA A 60 -20.86 9.34 5.66
N GLY A 61 -20.99 10.15 6.71
CA GLY A 61 -22.16 10.07 7.60
C GLY A 61 -22.35 8.87 8.55
N ILE A 62 -21.31 8.09 8.89
CA ILE A 62 -21.42 7.17 10.04
C ILE A 62 -20.97 7.97 11.27
N SER A 63 -21.87 8.17 12.23
CA SER A 63 -21.59 8.76 13.53
C SER A 63 -20.48 7.96 14.23
N ARG A 64 -19.24 8.41 14.04
CA ARG A 64 -18.04 7.84 14.65
C ARG A 64 -18.11 8.14 16.14
N THR A 65 -18.40 7.13 16.95
CA THR A 65 -18.12 7.22 18.39
C THR A 65 -16.61 7.25 18.55
N GLU A 66 -16.05 8.45 18.52
CA GLU A 66 -14.64 8.72 18.73
C GLU A 66 -14.27 8.30 20.16
N THR A 67 -13.51 7.21 20.27
CA THR A 67 -13.02 6.72 21.56
C THR A 67 -11.56 7.11 21.70
N ARG A 68 -11.21 7.77 22.81
CA ARG A 68 -9.84 8.18 23.13
C ARG A 68 -9.10 6.98 23.73
N THR A 69 -7.95 6.62 23.16
CA THR A 69 -7.21 5.41 23.53
C THR A 69 -5.70 5.64 23.40
N HIS A 70 -4.87 4.85 24.07
CA HIS A 70 -3.41 4.92 23.95
C HIS A 70 -2.89 3.96 22.88
N CYS A 71 -1.95 4.44 22.06
CA CYS A 71 -1.23 3.61 21.11
C CYS A 71 -0.40 2.53 21.85
N SER A 72 -0.49 1.27 21.44
CA SER A 72 0.24 0.16 22.05
C SER A 72 1.75 0.18 21.80
N GLU A 73 2.23 0.92 20.79
CA GLU A 73 3.66 1.01 20.45
C GLU A 73 4.32 2.27 21.02
N CYS A 74 3.71 3.45 20.80
CA CYS A 74 4.32 4.73 21.21
C CYS A 74 3.67 5.37 22.44
N GLY A 75 2.58 4.82 22.98
CA GLY A 75 1.88 5.34 24.17
C GLY A 75 1.09 6.63 23.95
N VAL A 76 1.24 7.29 22.79
CA VAL A 76 0.54 8.54 22.48
C VAL A 76 -0.96 8.32 22.43
N GLU A 77 -1.69 9.27 22.99
CA GLU A 77 -3.14 9.28 23.01
C GLU A 77 -3.70 9.59 21.61
N THR A 78 -4.54 8.70 21.10
CA THR A 78 -5.08 8.75 19.75
C THR A 78 -6.57 8.46 19.73
N THR A 79 -7.28 9.17 18.86
CA THR A 79 -8.73 9.03 18.69
C THR A 79 -9.02 7.99 17.63
N VAL A 80 -9.73 6.92 17.99
CA VAL A 80 -10.09 5.84 17.07
C VAL A 80 -11.60 5.78 16.84
N PRO A 81 -12.05 5.46 15.60
CA PRO A 81 -13.47 5.39 15.25
C PRO A 81 -14.13 4.06 15.62
N PHE A 82 -13.47 3.20 16.41
CA PHE A 82 -13.94 1.89 16.81
C PHE A 82 -13.77 1.68 18.32
N LYS A 83 -14.67 0.90 18.93
CA LYS A 83 -14.51 0.49 20.33
C LYS A 83 -13.34 -0.49 20.44
N PRO A 84 -12.36 -0.25 21.34
CA PRO A 84 -11.28 -1.22 21.59
C PRO A 84 -11.87 -2.57 22.00
N THR A 85 -11.49 -3.61 21.26
CA THR A 85 -11.83 -5.00 21.60
C THR A 85 -10.63 -5.64 22.25
N GLN A 86 -10.87 -6.48 23.27
CA GLN A 86 -9.80 -7.21 23.95
C GLN A 86 -9.15 -8.17 22.93
N GLY A 87 -7.85 -7.99 22.63
CA GLY A 87 -7.07 -8.87 21.76
C GLY A 87 -6.48 -8.23 20.49
N ARG A 88 -6.88 -7.02 20.07
CA ARG A 88 -6.28 -6.30 18.93
C ARG A 88 -5.56 -5.03 19.39
N PRO A 89 -4.25 -4.86 19.12
CA PRO A 89 -3.52 -3.66 19.53
C PRO A 89 -4.02 -2.43 18.79
N VAL A 90 -4.17 -1.33 19.52
CA VAL A 90 -4.55 -0.02 18.94
C VAL A 90 -3.27 0.70 18.54
N LEU A 91 -3.17 1.09 17.28
CA LEU A 91 -2.01 1.78 16.74
C LEU A 91 -2.40 3.17 16.25
N CYS A 92 -1.57 4.17 16.54
CA CYS A 92 -1.72 5.49 15.93
C CYS A 92 -1.40 5.41 14.43
N ARG A 93 -1.76 6.46 13.68
CA ARG A 93 -1.57 6.52 12.22
C ARG A 93 -0.12 6.27 11.81
N GLN A 94 0.85 6.78 12.57
CA GLN A 94 2.28 6.61 12.30
C GLN A 94 2.75 5.17 12.53
N CYS A 95 2.46 4.60 13.70
CA CYS A 95 2.78 3.21 14.03
C CYS A 95 2.13 2.22 13.06
N PHE A 96 0.87 2.46 12.68
CA PHE A 96 0.17 1.62 11.70
C PHE A 96 0.87 1.64 10.32
N GLN A 97 1.23 2.81 9.81
CA GLN A 97 1.97 2.92 8.54
C GLN A 97 3.37 2.29 8.64
N ASN A 98 4.05 2.45 9.76
CA ASN A 98 5.37 1.87 9.97
C ASN A 98 5.29 0.33 10.03
N ARG A 99 4.29 -0.21 10.73
CA ARG A 99 4.03 -1.65 10.83
C ARG A 99 3.59 -2.27 9.50
N GLN A 100 2.86 -1.53 8.67
CA GLN A 100 2.50 -1.99 7.32
C GLN A 100 3.74 -2.11 6.41
N ARG A 101 4.72 -1.21 6.58
CA ARG A 101 5.99 -1.28 5.83
C ARG A 101 6.83 -2.47 6.28
N THR A 102 6.88 -2.77 7.58
CA THR A 102 7.63 -3.92 8.11
C THR A 102 6.93 -5.27 7.90
N ALA A 103 5.60 -5.30 7.81
CA ALA A 103 4.84 -6.53 7.51
C ALA A 103 4.96 -6.96 6.03
N ALA A 104 5.36 -6.07 5.13
CA ALA A 104 5.58 -6.39 3.72
C ALA A 104 6.92 -7.13 3.47
N THR A 105 7.80 -7.21 4.46
CA THR A 105 9.14 -7.82 4.35
C THR A 105 9.24 -9.23 4.95
N ASP A 106 8.15 -9.80 5.49
CA ASP A 106 8.15 -11.11 6.17
C ASP A 106 7.63 -12.27 5.30
N THR A 107 8.03 -12.29 4.03
CA THR A 107 8.09 -13.53 3.24
C THR A 107 9.55 -13.78 2.86
N GLY A 108 10.27 -14.36 3.83
CA GLY A 108 11.54 -15.09 3.76
C GLY A 108 12.57 -14.75 2.68
N VAL A 109 13.72 -14.21 3.10
CA VAL A 109 15.04 -14.88 3.14
C VAL A 109 15.99 -13.97 3.93
N GLU A 110 16.56 -14.51 4.99
CA GLU A 110 17.52 -13.84 5.87
C GLU A 110 18.89 -13.70 5.18
N LYS A 111 19.50 -12.51 5.25
CA LYS A 111 20.96 -12.35 5.25
C LYS A 111 21.32 -11.15 6.12
N PRO A 112 22.02 -11.33 7.26
CA PRO A 112 22.44 -10.21 8.09
C PRO A 112 23.75 -9.63 7.52
N ALA A 113 23.92 -8.32 7.64
CA ALA A 113 25.14 -7.66 8.14
C ALA A 113 25.13 -6.17 7.78
N ALA A 114 24.88 -5.37 8.81
CA ALA A 114 25.69 -4.22 9.21
C ALA A 114 26.41 -3.38 8.13
N SER A 115 26.03 -2.10 8.12
CA SER A 115 26.90 -0.92 8.05
C SER A 115 28.03 -0.91 7.00
N ARG A 116 27.86 -0.08 5.97
CA ARG A 116 29.01 0.43 5.21
C ARG A 116 28.74 1.81 4.59
N SER A 117 28.50 2.77 5.47
CA SER A 117 28.62 4.20 5.15
C SER A 117 30.08 4.64 5.32
N LEU A 118 31.01 4.05 4.56
CA LEU A 118 32.45 4.37 4.63
C LEU A 118 33.13 4.46 3.25
N VAL A 119 32.36 4.59 2.16
CA VAL A 119 32.93 4.78 0.81
C VAL A 119 32.65 6.15 0.20
N ASP A 120 31.72 6.92 0.74
CA ASP A 120 31.44 8.30 0.27
C ASP A 120 32.38 9.36 0.87
N ASP A 121 32.93 9.13 2.08
CA ASP A 121 33.73 10.15 2.79
C ASP A 121 35.20 10.26 2.28
N ALA A 122 35.70 9.23 1.61
CA ALA A 122 37.07 9.18 1.10
C ALA A 122 37.25 9.89 -0.26
N ILE A 123 36.17 10.09 -1.03
CA ILE A 123 36.24 10.74 -2.35
C ILE A 123 36.24 12.27 -2.19
N GLN A 124 35.56 12.79 -1.17
CA GLN A 124 35.48 14.23 -0.92
C GLN A 124 36.85 14.83 -0.53
N HIS A 125 37.61 14.16 0.34
CA HIS A 125 38.89 14.66 0.86
C HIS A 125 40.04 14.68 -0.18
N ALA A 126 39.95 13.90 -1.26
CA ALA A 126 40.97 13.91 -2.32
C ALA A 126 40.83 15.12 -3.26
N ALA A 127 39.64 15.73 -3.34
CA ALA A 127 39.39 16.87 -4.22
C ALA A 127 39.93 18.20 -3.64
N GLU A 128 39.97 18.36 -2.31
CA GLU A 128 40.39 19.62 -1.67
C GLU A 128 41.93 19.77 -1.63
N ALA A 129 42.68 18.67 -1.50
CA ALA A 129 44.15 18.71 -1.48
C ALA A 129 44.78 19.13 -2.83
N SER A 130 44.02 19.05 -3.93
CA SER A 130 44.51 19.43 -5.26
C SER A 130 44.37 20.93 -5.54
N GLN A 131 43.59 21.69 -4.76
CA GLN A 131 43.41 23.13 -4.96
C GLN A 131 44.49 23.99 -4.28
N GLU A 132 45.12 23.51 -3.20
CA GLU A 132 46.21 24.25 -2.54
C GLU A 132 47.52 24.25 -3.34
N ILE A 133 47.79 23.20 -4.12
CA ILE A 133 49.04 23.08 -4.90
C ILE A 133 49.06 24.03 -6.12
N VAL A 134 47.88 24.31 -6.69
CA VAL A 134 47.74 25.20 -7.87
C VAL A 134 47.78 26.68 -7.45
N ALA A 135 47.34 27.01 -6.22
CA ALA A 135 47.38 28.37 -5.69
C ALA A 135 48.81 28.85 -5.35
N ALA A 136 49.71 27.95 -4.93
CA ALA A 136 51.10 28.30 -4.61
C ALA A 136 51.99 28.53 -5.84
N ALA A 137 51.63 28.01 -7.02
CA ALA A 137 52.45 28.09 -8.23
C ALA A 137 52.24 29.38 -9.05
N THR A 138 51.25 30.23 -8.71
CA THR A 138 50.98 31.49 -9.43
C THR A 138 51.51 32.75 -8.75
N SER A 139 52.06 32.66 -7.53
CA SER A 139 52.71 33.81 -6.87
C SER A 139 54.21 33.87 -7.18
N VAL A 140 54.55 34.22 -8.42
CA VAL A 140 55.89 34.70 -8.77
C VAL A 140 56.09 36.07 -8.09
N PRO A 141 57.11 36.28 -7.23
CA PRO A 141 57.43 37.62 -6.78
C PRO A 141 58.15 38.37 -7.91
N GLN A 142 57.49 39.35 -8.53
CA GLN A 142 58.18 40.39 -9.28
C GLN A 142 59.04 41.17 -8.28
N ARG A 143 60.37 40.92 -8.29
CA ARG A 143 61.34 41.82 -7.69
C ARG A 143 61.64 42.95 -8.68
N VAL A 144 61.69 44.16 -8.10
CA VAL A 144 62.02 45.47 -8.67
C VAL A 144 63.41 45.48 -9.30
#